data_AF-E1F9T6-F1
#
_entry.id   AF-E1F9T6-F1
#
_cell.length_a   1.000
_cell.length_b   1.000
_cell.length_c   1.000
_cell.angle_alpha   90.00
_cell.angle_beta   90.00
_cell.angle_gamma   90.00
#
_symmetry.space_group_name_H-M   'P 1'
#
loop_
_entity.id
_entity.type
_entity.pdbx_description
1 polymer ?
#
loop_
_entity_poly.entity_id
_entity_poly.type
_entity_poly.pdbx_seq_one_letter_code
_entity_poly.pdbx_strand_id
1 'polypeptide(L)'
;MLLNVFVRDADGVTKDAMPEHIILEFQGKFSTLCDANLGNLSLDGDKAWFKTGNQHMEGQVIVLEHPLYVMRKEQDQDRVTGLLRVAKISRRILFDKEPDLISHIPHTQQ
;
A
#
# COMPACT_ATOMS: atom_id res chain seq x y z
N MET A 1 -2.89 30.69 -4.29
CA MET A 1 -3.17 30.39 -5.71
C MET A 1 -4.11 29.20 -5.75
N LEU A 2 -5.35 29.38 -6.23
CA LEU A 2 -6.30 28.28 -6.43
C LEU A 2 -5.92 27.55 -7.72
N LEU A 3 -5.61 26.26 -7.62
CA LEU A 3 -5.31 25.42 -8.78
C LEU A 3 -6.63 24.83 -9.30
N ASN A 4 -7.19 25.41 -10.35
CA ASN A 4 -8.32 24.81 -11.06
C ASN A 4 -7.78 23.73 -12.01
N VAL A 5 -7.88 22.47 -11.58
CA VAL A 5 -7.53 21.29 -12.39
C VAL A 5 -8.76 20.44 -12.63
N PHE A 6 -8.89 19.92 -13.85
CA PHE A 6 -9.96 18.99 -14.19
C PHE A 6 -9.63 17.61 -13.62
N VAL A 7 -10.65 16.97 -13.04
CA VAL A 7 -10.58 15.58 -12.56
C VAL A 7 -11.42 14.71 -13.49
N ARG A 8 -10.82 13.67 -14.07
CA ARG A 8 -11.50 12.71 -14.95
C ARG A 8 -10.99 11.29 -14.71
N ASP A 9 -11.68 10.30 -15.26
CA ASP A 9 -11.16 8.92 -15.29
C ASP A 9 -10.06 8.80 -16.35
N ALA A 10 -9.07 7.94 -16.09
CA ALA A 10 -8.07 7.60 -17.10
C ALA A 10 -8.70 6.76 -18.23
N ASP A 11 -8.08 6.77 -19.41
CA ASP A 11 -8.56 5.97 -20.54
C ASP A 11 -8.67 4.49 -20.17
N GLY A 12 -9.82 3.88 -20.50
CA GLY A 12 -10.13 2.49 -20.15
C GLY A 12 -10.61 2.28 -18.71
N VAL A 13 -10.55 3.29 -17.85
CA VAL A 13 -11.12 3.25 -16.50
C VAL A 13 -12.59 3.68 -16.59
N THR A 14 -13.49 2.76 -16.25
CA THR A 14 -14.91 3.02 -16.04
C THR A 14 -15.27 2.66 -14.60
N LYS A 15 -16.51 2.96 -14.16
CA LYS A 15 -16.97 2.52 -12.84
C LYS A 15 -16.85 1.00 -12.64
N ASP A 16 -17.05 0.23 -13.70
CA ASP A 16 -17.06 -1.24 -13.65
C ASP A 16 -15.69 -1.85 -13.95
N ALA A 17 -14.78 -1.10 -14.60
CA ALA A 17 -13.45 -1.56 -14.98
C ALA A 17 -12.31 -0.89 -14.19
N MET A 18 -12.62 -0.15 -13.13
CA MET A 18 -11.60 0.53 -12.34
C MET A 18 -10.75 -0.47 -11.54
N PRO A 19 -9.41 -0.48 -11.71
CA PRO A 19 -8.52 -1.33 -10.93
C PRO A 19 -8.69 -1.10 -9.43
N GLU A 20 -8.67 -2.17 -8.66
CA GLU A 20 -8.67 -2.13 -7.20
C GLU A 20 -7.25 -2.35 -6.68
N HIS A 21 -6.75 -1.40 -5.89
CA HIS A 21 -5.49 -1.49 -5.17
C HIS A 21 -5.74 -1.60 -3.67
N ILE A 22 -4.72 -2.06 -2.94
CA ILE A 22 -4.70 -2.10 -1.48
C ILE A 22 -3.54 -1.25 -0.96
N ILE A 23 -3.75 -0.56 0.17
CA ILE A 23 -2.69 0.13 0.89
C ILE A 23 -2.04 -0.83 1.88
N LEU A 24 -0.71 -0.87 1.90
CA LEU A 24 0.05 -1.40 3.03
C LEU A 24 0.55 -0.20 3.85
N GLU A 25 0.06 -0.07 5.09
CA GLU A 25 0.35 1.03 5.99
C GLU A 25 1.20 0.54 7.15
N PHE A 26 2.37 1.14 7.31
CA PHE A 26 3.35 0.76 8.34
C PHE A 26 3.54 1.93 9.31
N GLN A 27 3.34 1.70 10.60
CA GLN A 27 3.64 2.70 11.63
C GLN A 27 5.15 2.72 11.90
N GLY A 28 5.89 3.48 11.10
CA GLY A 28 7.33 3.59 11.23
C GLY A 28 7.98 4.10 9.97
N LYS A 29 9.26 3.79 9.81
CA LYS A 29 10.03 4.10 8.60
C LYS A 29 10.86 2.89 8.22
N PHE A 30 10.87 2.57 6.93
CA PHE A 30 11.84 1.64 6.38
C PHE A 30 13.21 2.32 6.35
N SER A 31 14.23 1.65 6.88
CA SER A 31 15.63 2.12 6.79
C SER A 31 16.14 2.05 5.36
N THR A 32 15.68 1.07 4.59
CA THR A 32 15.96 0.91 3.15
C THR A 32 14.71 0.41 2.43
N LEU A 33 14.39 0.99 1.28
CA LEU A 33 13.36 0.50 0.33
C LEU A 33 14.02 0.03 -0.98
N CYS A 34 15.31 -0.33 -0.92
CA CYS A 34 16.17 -0.43 -2.10
C CYS A 34 16.04 -1.75 -2.87
N ASP A 35 15.32 -2.74 -2.33
CA ASP A 35 15.19 -4.04 -2.97
C ASP A 35 13.88 -4.14 -3.75
N ALA A 36 13.94 -4.74 -4.94
CA ALA A 36 12.78 -5.02 -5.78
C ALA A 36 11.75 -5.96 -5.08
N ASN A 37 12.14 -6.63 -4.01
CA ASN A 37 11.29 -7.44 -3.17
C ASN A 37 11.22 -6.85 -1.75
N LEU A 38 10.09 -6.24 -1.42
CA LEU A 38 9.85 -5.64 -0.10
C LEU A 38 9.63 -6.69 1.01
N GLY A 39 9.24 -7.92 0.65
CA GLY A 39 8.88 -8.97 1.60
C GLY A 39 7.69 -9.82 1.14
N ASN A 40 7.28 -10.75 2.01
CA ASN A 40 6.14 -11.62 1.79
C ASN A 40 4.95 -11.15 2.62
N LEU A 41 3.79 -11.03 1.98
CA LEU A 41 2.51 -10.76 2.62
C LEU A 41 1.67 -12.05 2.65
N SER A 42 1.14 -12.41 3.81
CA SER A 42 0.18 -13.51 4.00
C SER A 42 -1.10 -12.97 4.64
N LEU A 43 -2.25 -13.47 4.20
CA LEU A 43 -3.57 -13.02 4.66
C LEU A 43 -4.40 -14.21 5.13
N ASP A 44 -5.12 -14.04 6.23
CA ASP A 44 -6.15 -14.98 6.70
C ASP A 44 -7.33 -14.17 7.27
N GLY A 45 -8.42 -14.10 6.49
CA GLY A 45 -9.57 -13.26 6.83
C GLY A 45 -9.19 -11.79 6.99
N ASP A 46 -9.36 -11.26 8.20
CA ASP A 46 -9.02 -9.89 8.58
C ASP A 46 -7.59 -9.76 9.12
N LYS A 47 -6.83 -10.84 9.21
CA LYS A 47 -5.44 -10.85 9.69
C LYS A 47 -4.46 -10.79 8.53
N ALA A 48 -3.35 -10.10 8.75
CA ALA A 48 -2.24 -10.02 7.83
C ALA A 48 -0.91 -10.24 8.55
N TRP A 49 0.04 -10.86 7.85
CA TRP A 49 1.42 -11.00 8.31
C TRP A 49 2.36 -10.55 7.20
N PHE A 50 3.29 -9.66 7.53
CA PHE A 50 4.29 -9.17 6.61
C PHE A 50 5.68 -9.55 7.11
N LYS A 51 6.45 -10.21 6.25
CA LYS A 51 7.82 -10.66 6.53
C LYS A 51 8.79 -9.94 5.61
N THR A 52 9.74 -9.22 6.18
CA THR A 52 10.80 -8.52 5.44
C THR A 52 12.13 -8.68 6.18
N GLY A 53 13.17 -9.15 5.49
CA GLY A 53 14.43 -9.52 6.13
C GLY A 53 14.23 -10.49 7.30
N ASN A 54 14.70 -10.11 8.49
CA ASN A 54 14.53 -10.83 9.75
C ASN A 54 13.36 -10.32 10.61
N GLN A 55 12.50 -9.47 10.06
CA GLN A 55 11.37 -8.87 10.76
C GLN A 55 10.05 -9.54 10.37
N HIS A 56 9.20 -9.69 11.36
CA HIS A 56 7.84 -10.17 11.23
C HIS A 56 6.88 -9.14 11.82
N MET A 57 5.88 -8.74 11.04
CA MET A 57 4.87 -7.77 11.45
C MET A 57 3.49 -8.40 11.36
N GLU A 58 2.73 -8.31 12.43
CA GLU A 58 1.30 -8.60 12.41
C GLU A 58 0.52 -7.34 12.07
N GLY A 59 -0.48 -7.48 11.22
CA GLY A 59 -1.36 -6.40 10.83
C GLY A 59 -2.81 -6.86 10.67
N GLN A 60 -3.67 -5.89 10.37
CA GLN A 60 -5.10 -6.11 10.18
C GLN A 60 -5.56 -5.54 8.85
N VAL A 61 -6.40 -6.29 8.14
CA VAL A 61 -7.12 -5.80 6.96
C VAL A 61 -8.32 -4.99 7.41
N ILE A 62 -8.34 -3.72 7.03
CA ILE A 62 -9.38 -2.75 7.36
C ILE A 62 -10.14 -2.38 6.09
N VAL A 63 -11.46 -2.53 6.10
CA VAL A 63 -12.35 -2.01 5.06
C VAL A 63 -12.60 -0.52 5.31
N LEU A 64 -12.38 0.31 4.30
CA LEU A 64 -12.61 1.74 4.38
C LEU A 64 -14.11 2.02 4.22
N GLU A 65 -14.68 2.77 5.16
CA GLU A 65 -16.07 3.25 5.08
C GLU A 65 -16.28 4.09 3.81
N HIS A 66 -15.29 4.92 3.49
CA HIS A 66 -15.25 5.75 2.29
C HIS A 66 -14.04 5.33 1.44
N PRO A 67 -14.24 4.73 0.25
CA PRO A 67 -13.14 4.36 -0.62
C PRO A 67 -12.29 5.56 -1.03
N LEU A 68 -10.99 5.34 -1.17
CA LEU A 68 -10.07 6.32 -1.71
C LEU A 68 -9.89 6.10 -3.21
N TYR A 69 -9.52 7.16 -3.93
CA TYR A 69 -9.14 7.08 -5.33
C TYR A 69 -7.68 7.44 -5.50
N VAL A 70 -6.97 6.63 -6.27
CA VAL A 70 -5.60 6.94 -6.68
C VAL A 70 -5.68 7.94 -7.84
N MET A 71 -5.07 9.09 -7.64
CA MET A 71 -5.01 10.17 -8.63
C MET A 71 -3.61 10.23 -9.23
N ARG A 72 -3.52 10.12 -10.55
CA ARG A 72 -2.29 10.39 -11.31
C ARG A 72 -2.33 11.83 -11.80
N LYS A 73 -1.26 12.58 -11.55
CA LYS A 73 -1.10 13.94 -12.08
C LYS A 73 -0.79 13.87 -13.58
N GLU A 74 -1.53 14.64 -14.38
CA GLU A 74 -1.11 15.00 -15.72
C GLU A 74 -0.24 16.25 -15.61
N GLN A 75 0.96 16.19 -16.21
CA GLN A 75 1.92 17.28 -16.18
C GLN A 75 2.35 17.64 -17.60
N ASP A 76 2.51 18.94 -17.84
CA ASP A 76 3.14 19.51 -19.02
C ASP A 76 4.17 20.54 -18.54
N GLN A 77 5.44 20.36 -18.91
CA GLN A 77 6.57 21.23 -18.56
C GLN A 77 6.49 21.77 -17.11
N ASP A 78 6.41 20.84 -16.14
CA ASP A 78 6.30 21.07 -14.69
C ASP A 78 4.98 21.66 -14.14
N ARG A 79 4.02 21.98 -15.01
CA ARG A 79 2.68 22.39 -14.59
C ARG A 79 1.74 21.20 -14.53
N VAL A 80 1.07 21.02 -13.39
CA VAL A 80 -0.06 20.08 -13.30
C VAL A 80 -1.23 20.65 -14.09
N THR A 81 -1.64 19.94 -15.14
CA THR A 81 -2.73 20.32 -16.04
C THR A 81 -4.03 19.59 -15.74
N GLY A 82 -3.95 18.42 -15.08
CA GLY A 82 -5.11 17.60 -14.74
C GLY A 82 -4.81 16.53 -13.71
N LEU A 83 -5.87 15.88 -13.23
CA LEU A 83 -5.80 14.69 -12.38
C LEU A 83 -6.64 13.58 -13.01
N LEU A 84 -6.03 12.41 -13.15
CA LEU A 84 -6.69 11.20 -13.62
C LEU A 84 -6.95 10.27 -12.45
N ARG A 85 -8.20 9.86 -12.24
CA ARG A 85 -8.55 8.71 -11.41
C ARG A 85 -8.09 7.44 -12.13
N VAL A 86 -7.21 6.68 -11.49
CA VAL A 86 -6.59 5.47 -12.08
C VAL A 86 -6.89 4.19 -11.31
N ALA A 87 -7.28 4.29 -10.04
CA ALA A 87 -7.60 3.13 -9.22
C ALA A 87 -8.53 3.52 -8.07
N LYS A 88 -9.22 2.53 -7.52
CA LYS A 88 -9.97 2.61 -6.26
C LYS A 88 -9.24 1.82 -5.18
N ILE A 89 -9.33 2.29 -3.95
CA ILE A 89 -8.85 1.59 -2.76
C ILE A 89 -10.02 1.47 -1.80
N SER A 90 -10.48 0.25 -1.54
CA SER A 90 -11.54 -0.04 -0.57
C SER A 90 -11.01 -0.64 0.73
N ARG A 91 -9.75 -1.09 0.74
CA ARG A 91 -9.13 -1.76 1.88
C ARG A 91 -7.72 -1.22 2.11
N ARG A 92 -7.30 -1.22 3.36
CA ARG A 92 -5.90 -1.04 3.77
C ARG A 92 -5.49 -2.15 4.72
N ILE A 93 -4.21 -2.46 4.77
CA ILE A 93 -3.62 -3.33 5.78
C ILE A 93 -2.78 -2.45 6.68
N LEU A 94 -3.12 -2.44 7.97
CA LEU A 94 -2.42 -1.65 8.98
C LEU A 94 -1.47 -2.55 9.77
N PHE A 95 -0.19 -2.21 9.79
CA PHE A 95 0.84 -2.77 10.65
C PHE A 95 1.26 -1.69 11.66
N ASP A 96 0.60 -1.68 12.81
CA ASP A 96 0.77 -0.67 13.88
C ASP A 96 1.51 -1.21 15.13
N LYS A 97 1.79 -2.51 15.16
CA LYS A 97 2.56 -3.16 16.23
C LYS A 97 4.05 -3.09 15.97
N GLU A 98 4.84 -3.16 17.05
CA GLU A 98 6.28 -3.33 16.98
C GLU A 98 6.64 -4.66 16.26
N PRO A 99 7.58 -4.67 15.29
CA PRO A 99 7.97 -5.89 14.61
C PRO A 99 8.68 -6.89 15.53
N ASP A 100 8.33 -8.17 15.40
CA ASP A 100 9.07 -9.26 16.02
C ASP A 100 10.35 -9.57 15.21
N LEU A 101 11.43 -9.88 15.92
CA LEU A 101 12.65 -10.40 15.32
C LEU A 101 12.56 -11.93 15.20
N ILE A 102 12.76 -12.45 14.00
CA ILE A 102 12.87 -13.89 13.75
C ILE A 102 14.20 -14.35 14.34
N SER A 103 14.19 -14.95 15.54
CA SER A 103 15.41 -15.49 16.15
C SER A 103 15.81 -16.81 15.47
N HIS A 104 17.03 -16.86 14.96
CA HIS A 104 17.67 -18.11 14.59
C HIS A 104 18.35 -18.66 15.84
N ILE A 105 17.64 -19.39 16.69
CA ILE A 105 18.31 -20.27 17.65
C ILE A 105 18.72 -21.53 16.86
N PRO A 106 20.02 -21.82 16.68
CA PRO A 106 20.43 -23.09 16.10
C PRO A 106 19.98 -24.19 17.07
N HIS A 107 19.26 -25.19 16.58
CA HIS A 107 19.09 -26.44 17.30
C HIS A 107 20.44 -27.14 17.39
N THR A 108 21.26 -26.80 18.38
CA THR A 108 22.33 -27.70 18.81
C THR A 108 21.65 -28.88 19.48
N GLN A 109 21.62 -30.00 18.76
CA GLN A 109 21.18 -31.29 19.28
C GLN A 109 21.96 -31.61 20.56
N GLN A 110 21.22 -32.09 21.57
CA GLN A 110 21.76 -32.67 22.80
C GLN A 110 22.61 -33.90 22.51
#